data_AF-A0A2N5ZVW8-F1
#
_entry.id   AF-A0A2N5ZVW8-F1
#
_cell.length_a   1.000
_cell.length_b   1.000
_cell.length_c   1.000
_cell.angle_alpha   90.00
_cell.angle_beta   90.00
_cell.angle_gamma   90.00
#
_symmetry.space_group_name_H-M   'P 1'
#
loop_
_entity.id
_entity.type
_entity.pdbx_description
1 polymer ?
#
loop_
_entity_poly.entity_id
_entity_poly.type
_entity_poly.pdbx_seq_one_letter_code
_entity_poly.pdbx_strand_id
1 'polypeptide(L)'
;MLHADGFSYRNGRLCCEDIPLMEIIRETGTPTFIYHLDSILGKWEAHCEAFAALRHEACYAMKANSSFAILQGLVRAGAGFDVNSRGELFRALKAGASPSHITVTGVGKSRQDVLDGLEAGIARFNVGSASECRLISDVATELGREANGLLRLNPDVDAETHPHISTGGSSHKFGLNAAD
;
A
#
# COMPACT_ATOMS: atom_id res chain seq x y z
N MET A 1 -21.72 19.20 -10.40
CA MET A 1 -21.14 18.24 -11.37
C MET A 1 -19.94 17.62 -10.68
N LEU A 2 -19.87 16.30 -10.54
CA LEU A 2 -18.67 15.64 -10.03
C LEU A 2 -17.57 15.85 -11.07
N HIS A 3 -16.65 16.78 -10.80
CA HIS A 3 -15.38 16.83 -11.52
C HIS A 3 -14.58 15.62 -11.04
N ALA A 4 -14.57 14.54 -11.82
CA ALA A 4 -13.60 13.48 -11.63
C ALA A 4 -12.27 14.02 -12.13
N ASP A 5 -11.25 14.10 -11.27
CA ASP A 5 -9.98 14.72 -11.61
C ASP A 5 -9.40 14.09 -12.90
N GLY A 6 -9.03 14.94 -13.87
CA GLY A 6 -8.55 14.52 -15.20
C GLY A 6 -9.63 14.20 -16.23
N PHE A 7 -10.90 14.02 -15.84
CA PHE A 7 -11.98 13.65 -16.76
C PHE A 7 -13.02 14.76 -16.88
N SER A 8 -13.30 15.18 -18.12
CA SER A 8 -14.27 16.25 -18.37
C SER A 8 -14.95 16.12 -19.72
N TYR A 9 -16.15 16.69 -19.85
CA TYR A 9 -16.82 16.82 -21.13
C TYR A 9 -16.26 18.02 -21.91
N ARG A 10 -15.78 17.78 -23.13
CA ARG A 10 -15.35 18.80 -24.08
C ARG A 10 -16.13 18.62 -25.38
N ASN A 11 -16.88 19.64 -25.79
CA ASN A 11 -17.72 19.59 -27.00
C ASN A 11 -18.65 18.34 -27.06
N GLY A 12 -19.24 17.98 -25.93
CA GLY A 12 -20.13 16.81 -25.82
C GLY A 12 -19.44 15.44 -25.76
N ARG A 13 -18.10 15.39 -25.75
CA ARG A 13 -17.33 14.14 -25.63
C ARG A 13 -16.67 14.06 -24.25
N LEU A 14 -16.73 12.89 -23.62
CA LEU A 14 -15.95 12.64 -22.40
C LEU A 14 -14.49 12.44 -22.79
N CYS A 15 -13.60 13.23 -22.19
CA CYS A 15 -12.15 13.20 -22.41
C CYS A 15 -11.42 12.88 -21.10
N CYS A 16 -10.28 12.20 -21.20
CA CYS A 16 -9.22 12.25 -20.21
C CYS A 16 -8.23 13.32 -20.69
N GLU A 17 -8.05 14.40 -19.93
CA GLU A 17 -7.34 15.60 -20.38
C GLU A 17 -7.96 16.17 -21.67
N ASP A 18 -7.21 16.18 -22.77
CA ASP A 18 -7.62 16.58 -24.12
C ASP A 18 -7.95 15.38 -25.03
N ILE A 19 -7.74 14.14 -24.57
CA ILE A 19 -7.93 12.91 -25.34
C ILE A 19 -9.37 12.38 -25.17
N PRO A 20 -10.19 12.30 -26.24
CA PRO A 20 -11.50 11.69 -26.17
C PRO A 20 -11.43 10.21 -25.80
N LEU A 21 -12.22 9.75 -24.82
CA LEU A 21 -12.16 8.34 -24.38
C LEU A 21 -12.50 7.35 -25.51
N MET A 22 -13.31 7.78 -26.48
CA MET A 22 -13.65 6.98 -27.66
C MET A 22 -12.47 6.73 -28.61
N GLU A 23 -11.40 7.52 -28.52
CA GLU A 23 -10.16 7.26 -29.28
C GLU A 23 -9.34 6.17 -28.58
N ILE A 24 -9.18 6.27 -27.26
CA ILE A 24 -8.56 5.22 -26.43
C ILE A 24 -9.29 3.88 -26.63
N ILE A 25 -10.62 3.87 -26.52
CA ILE A 25 -11.45 2.66 -26.68
C ILE A 25 -11.33 2.07 -28.09
N ARG A 26 -11.15 2.88 -29.13
CA ARG A 26 -10.97 2.38 -30.50
C ARG A 26 -9.68 1.58 -30.64
N GLU A 27 -8.64 1.94 -29.89
CA GLU A 27 -7.35 1.25 -29.90
C GLU A 27 -7.32 0.06 -28.94
N THR A 28 -7.93 0.17 -27.76
CA THR A 28 -7.81 -0.83 -26.68
C THR A 28 -9.00 -1.77 -26.56
N GLY A 29 -10.14 -1.46 -27.18
CA GLY A 29 -11.40 -2.20 -27.04
C GLY A 29 -12.09 -1.99 -25.69
N THR A 30 -13.11 -2.80 -25.39
CA THR A 30 -13.85 -2.77 -24.12
C THR A 30 -14.04 -4.17 -23.53
N PRO A 31 -13.99 -4.33 -22.18
CA PRO A 31 -13.82 -3.27 -21.17
C PRO A 31 -12.38 -2.74 -21.07
N THR A 32 -12.24 -1.42 -20.82
CA THR A 32 -10.94 -0.75 -20.62
C THR A 32 -10.98 0.09 -19.35
N PHE A 33 -9.93 0.02 -18.53
CA PHE A 33 -9.69 0.94 -17.41
C PHE A 33 -8.78 2.08 -17.86
N ILE A 34 -9.20 3.32 -17.59
CA ILE A 34 -8.45 4.52 -17.94
C ILE A 34 -8.12 5.25 -16.64
N TYR A 35 -6.84 5.54 -16.43
CA TYR A 35 -6.35 6.22 -15.24
C TYR A 35 -5.68 7.53 -15.66
N HIS A 36 -5.99 8.60 -14.94
CA HIS A 36 -5.29 9.88 -15.08
C HIS A 36 -4.16 9.92 -14.04
N LEU A 37 -2.92 9.72 -14.50
CA LEU A 37 -1.77 9.55 -13.61
C LEU A 37 -1.48 10.80 -12.79
N ASP A 38 -1.58 11.98 -13.40
CA ASP A 38 -1.29 13.26 -12.73
C ASP A 38 -2.26 13.54 -11.59
N SER A 39 -3.52 13.10 -11.70
CA SER A 39 -4.44 13.19 -10.56
C SER A 39 -4.11 12.24 -9.42
N ILE A 40 -3.54 11.07 -9.72
CA ILE A 40 -3.08 10.15 -8.68
C ILE A 40 -1.86 10.76 -7.99
N LEU A 41 -0.90 11.29 -8.75
CA LEU A 41 0.30 11.92 -8.21
C LEU A 41 -0.02 13.21 -7.44
N GLY A 42 -0.94 14.05 -7.92
CA GLY A 42 -1.37 15.24 -7.19
C GLY A 42 -2.05 14.92 -5.85
N LYS A 43 -2.82 13.82 -5.77
CA LYS A 43 -3.39 13.34 -4.50
C LYS A 43 -2.31 12.82 -3.55
N TRP A 44 -1.32 12.12 -4.11
CA TRP A 44 -0.16 11.67 -3.35
C TRP A 44 0.62 12.85 -2.76
N GLU A 45 0.94 13.85 -3.59
CA GLU A 45 1.65 15.06 -3.18
C GLU A 45 0.89 15.85 -2.11
N ALA A 46 -0.41 16.10 -2.33
CA ALA A 46 -1.24 16.79 -1.35
C ALA A 46 -1.31 16.04 0.00
N HIS A 47 -1.29 14.70 -0.03
CA HIS A 47 -1.21 13.89 1.19
C HIS A 47 0.13 14.08 1.89
N CYS A 48 1.25 14.00 1.18
CA CYS A 48 2.58 14.22 1.75
C CYS A 48 2.75 15.64 2.30
N GLU A 49 2.25 16.65 1.60
CA GLU A 49 2.33 18.05 2.00
C GLU A 49 1.56 18.32 3.31
N ALA A 50 0.40 17.70 3.50
CA ALA A 50 -0.38 17.82 4.73
C ALA A 50 0.38 17.37 6.00
N PHE A 51 1.40 16.52 5.85
CA PHE A 51 2.25 16.03 6.94
C PHE A 51 3.68 16.57 6.88
N ALA A 52 3.99 17.55 6.02
CA ALA A 52 5.35 18.05 5.79
C ALA A 52 6.05 18.60 7.05
N ALA A 53 5.28 19.08 8.04
CA ALA A 53 5.82 19.54 9.33
C ALA A 53 6.30 18.41 10.25
N LEU A 54 5.95 17.16 9.95
CA LEU A 54 6.31 15.97 10.72
C LEU A 54 7.35 15.14 9.97
N ARG A 55 8.25 14.51 10.71
CA ARG A 55 9.04 13.40 10.16
C ARG A 55 8.09 12.23 9.91
N HIS A 56 7.80 11.97 8.64
CA HIS A 56 6.87 10.93 8.24
C HIS A 56 7.41 10.13 7.05
N GLU A 57 6.82 8.96 6.82
CA GLU A 57 7.00 8.16 5.63
C GLU A 57 5.62 7.74 5.16
N ALA A 58 5.22 8.20 3.97
CA ALA A 58 3.98 7.78 3.35
C ALA A 58 4.22 6.46 2.62
N CYS A 59 3.38 5.46 2.87
CA CYS A 59 3.42 4.16 2.20
C CYS A 59 2.15 3.95 1.40
N TYR A 60 2.26 3.84 0.07
CA TYR A 60 1.12 3.51 -0.78
C TYR A 60 0.71 2.05 -0.60
N ALA A 61 -0.55 1.81 -0.25
CA ALA A 61 -1.11 0.47 -0.12
C ALA A 61 -1.34 -0.17 -1.50
N MET A 62 -0.46 -1.08 -1.89
CA MET A 62 -0.42 -1.64 -3.26
C MET A 62 -1.69 -2.38 -3.67
N LYS A 63 -2.41 -2.93 -2.70
CA LYS A 63 -3.71 -3.59 -2.90
C LYS A 63 -4.78 -2.70 -3.53
N ALA A 64 -4.63 -1.37 -3.47
CA ALA A 64 -5.55 -0.44 -4.11
C ALA A 64 -5.44 -0.49 -5.64
N ASN A 65 -4.21 -0.46 -6.17
CA ASN A 65 -3.90 -0.63 -7.58
C ASN A 65 -2.40 -0.90 -7.78
N SER A 66 -2.04 -2.06 -8.32
CA SER A 66 -0.66 -2.50 -8.54
C SER A 66 -0.23 -2.44 -10.01
N SER A 67 -0.84 -1.56 -10.82
CA SER A 67 -0.42 -1.33 -12.21
C SER A 67 0.97 -0.70 -12.26
N PHE A 68 1.87 -1.22 -13.12
CA PHE A 68 3.27 -0.79 -13.16
C PHE A 68 3.43 0.71 -13.44
N ALA A 69 2.63 1.30 -14.32
CA ALA A 69 2.71 2.72 -14.63
C ALA A 69 2.44 3.60 -13.40
N ILE A 70 1.45 3.22 -12.58
CA ILE A 70 1.12 3.91 -11.32
C ILE A 70 2.25 3.72 -10.30
N LEU A 71 2.71 2.48 -10.11
CA LEU A 71 3.80 2.19 -9.17
C LEU A 71 5.08 2.94 -9.52
N GLN A 72 5.48 2.97 -10.79
CA GLN A 72 6.64 3.71 -11.24
C GLN A 72 6.48 5.23 -11.07
N GLY A 73 5.28 5.77 -11.28
CA GLY A 73 4.97 7.16 -10.97
C GLY A 73 5.17 7.48 -9.49
N LEU A 74 4.61 6.64 -8.62
CA LEU A 74 4.74 6.78 -7.16
C LEU A 74 6.19 6.61 -6.68
N VAL A 75 6.95 5.68 -7.25
CA VAL A 75 8.40 5.53 -6.98
C VAL A 75 9.14 6.83 -7.29
N ARG A 76 8.88 7.44 -8.46
CA ARG A 76 9.48 8.72 -8.84
C ARG A 76 9.05 9.87 -7.92
N ALA A 77 7.84 9.80 -7.37
CA ALA A 77 7.33 10.75 -6.38
C ALA A 77 7.79 10.46 -4.94
N GLY A 78 8.72 9.51 -4.73
CA GLY A 78 9.32 9.22 -3.42
C GLY A 78 8.45 8.37 -2.50
N ALA A 79 7.48 7.63 -3.02
CA ALA A 79 6.60 6.80 -2.22
C ALA A 79 7.31 5.60 -1.59
N GLY A 80 7.01 5.34 -0.32
CA GLY A 80 7.12 4.01 0.27
C GLY A 80 5.95 3.12 -0.17
N PHE A 81 6.03 1.83 0.14
CA PHE A 81 5.00 0.86 -0.23
C PHE A 81 4.60 -0.03 0.94
N ASP A 82 3.28 -0.17 1.12
CA ASP A 82 2.67 -1.17 1.99
C ASP A 82 2.24 -2.36 1.12
N VAL A 83 2.92 -3.49 1.30
CA VAL A 83 2.75 -4.71 0.50
C VAL A 83 2.22 -5.86 1.36
N ASN A 84 1.24 -6.60 0.87
CA ASN A 84 0.56 -7.66 1.64
C ASN A 84 0.88 -9.08 1.16
N SER A 85 1.72 -9.22 0.14
CA SER A 85 2.02 -10.51 -0.49
C SER A 85 3.35 -10.45 -1.24
N ARG A 86 3.94 -11.63 -1.49
CA ARG A 86 5.13 -11.77 -2.36
C ARG A 86 4.94 -11.20 -3.76
N GLY A 87 3.72 -11.30 -4.30
CA GLY A 87 3.41 -10.72 -5.61
C GLY A 87 3.50 -9.19 -5.60
N GLU A 88 3.01 -8.54 -4.53
CA GLU A 88 3.13 -7.10 -4.36
C GLU A 88 4.59 -6.69 -4.10
N LEU A 89 5.32 -7.39 -3.23
CA LEU A 89 6.75 -7.16 -3.01
C LEU A 89 7.54 -7.26 -4.32
N PHE A 90 7.33 -8.31 -5.10
CA PHE A 90 7.96 -8.49 -6.41
C PHE A 90 7.65 -7.32 -7.34
N ARG A 91 6.39 -6.89 -7.43
CA ARG A 91 5.98 -5.77 -8.29
C ARG A 91 6.57 -4.44 -7.83
N ALA A 92 6.65 -4.19 -6.52
CA ALA A 92 7.26 -2.99 -5.96
C ALA A 92 8.75 -2.89 -6.37
N LEU A 93 9.50 -3.97 -6.11
CA LEU A 93 10.92 -4.05 -6.47
C LEU A 93 11.13 -3.90 -7.97
N LYS A 94 10.30 -4.59 -8.78
CA LYS A 94 10.35 -4.50 -10.24
C LYS A 94 9.99 -3.10 -10.76
N ALA A 95 9.14 -2.36 -10.07
CA ALA A 95 8.81 -0.96 -10.38
C ALA A 95 9.91 0.03 -9.96
N GLY A 96 10.94 -0.43 -9.24
CA GLY A 96 12.08 0.39 -8.81
C GLY A 96 11.94 0.96 -7.39
N ALA A 97 11.01 0.44 -6.58
CA ALA A 97 10.91 0.85 -5.17
C ALA A 97 12.19 0.46 -4.41
N SER A 98 12.66 1.37 -3.55
CA SER A 98 13.74 1.03 -2.61
C SER A 98 13.21 0.07 -1.54
N PRO A 99 13.85 -1.09 -1.31
CA PRO A 99 13.45 -2.01 -0.26
C PRO A 99 13.37 -1.35 1.12
N SER A 100 14.27 -0.40 1.40
CA SER A 100 14.31 0.38 2.65
C SER A 100 13.06 1.24 2.91
N HIS A 101 12.14 1.32 1.94
CA HIS A 101 10.86 2.03 2.02
C HIS A 101 9.65 1.09 1.83
N ILE A 102 9.85 -0.22 1.96
CA ILE A 102 8.80 -1.24 1.85
C ILE A 102 8.44 -1.78 3.23
N THR A 103 7.16 -1.74 3.57
CA THR A 103 6.59 -2.41 4.75
C THR A 103 5.79 -3.62 4.29
N VAL A 104 6.14 -4.81 4.79
CA VAL A 104 5.35 -6.04 4.53
C VAL A 104 4.28 -6.19 5.61
N THR A 105 3.03 -6.04 5.20
CA THR A 105 1.82 -6.19 6.02
C THR A 105 1.11 -7.52 5.75
N GLY A 106 -0.11 -7.65 6.28
CA GLY A 106 -0.96 -8.82 6.11
C GLY A 106 -0.90 -9.76 7.30
N VAL A 107 -1.94 -10.57 7.45
CA VAL A 107 -1.99 -11.66 8.44
C VAL A 107 -1.69 -12.97 7.74
N GLY A 108 -0.92 -13.84 8.39
CA GLY A 108 -0.61 -15.16 7.85
C GLY A 108 0.60 -15.16 6.92
N LYS A 109 1.62 -14.33 7.21
CA LYS A 109 2.90 -14.40 6.51
C LYS A 109 3.48 -15.81 6.65
N SER A 110 3.76 -16.44 5.52
CA SER A 110 4.48 -17.70 5.45
C SER A 110 5.97 -17.49 5.69
N ARG A 111 6.68 -18.58 6.00
CA ARG A 111 8.14 -18.58 6.07
C ARG A 111 8.80 -18.00 4.81
N GLN A 112 8.24 -18.26 3.63
CA GLN A 112 8.77 -17.72 2.38
C GLN A 112 8.54 -16.21 2.25
N ASP A 113 7.41 -15.68 2.74
CA ASP A 113 7.18 -14.23 2.74
C ASP A 113 8.23 -13.52 3.61
N VAL A 114 8.62 -14.14 4.74
CA VAL A 114 9.67 -13.62 5.63
C VAL A 114 11.05 -13.69 4.98
N LEU A 115 11.40 -14.83 4.37
CA LEU A 115 12.66 -14.99 3.63
C LEU A 115 12.79 -13.92 2.53
N ASP A 116 11.78 -13.79 1.67
CA ASP A 116 11.78 -12.83 0.56
C ASP A 116 11.92 -11.38 1.07
N GLY A 117 11.25 -11.03 2.18
CA GLY A 117 11.38 -9.72 2.81
C GLY A 117 12.79 -9.44 3.35
N LEU A 118 13.39 -10.41 4.06
CA LEU A 118 14.73 -10.27 4.64
C LEU A 118 15.83 -10.24 3.57
N GLU A 119 15.70 -11.05 2.52
CA GLU A 119 16.62 -11.07 1.39
C GLU A 119 16.56 -9.77 0.59
N ALA A 120 15.35 -9.25 0.36
CA ALA A 120 15.16 -7.96 -0.30
C ALA A 120 15.68 -6.77 0.53
N GLY A 121 15.79 -6.93 1.86
CA GLY A 121 16.19 -5.84 2.76
C GLY A 121 15.06 -4.82 2.98
N ILE A 122 13.83 -5.30 3.17
CA ILE A 122 12.68 -4.43 3.41
C ILE A 122 12.86 -3.56 4.66
N ALA A 123 12.13 -2.44 4.74
CA ALA A 123 12.17 -1.54 5.89
C ALA A 123 11.73 -2.23 7.19
N ARG A 124 10.59 -2.94 7.14
CA ARG A 124 9.99 -3.63 8.30
C ARG A 124 8.87 -4.60 7.92
N PHE A 125 8.61 -5.54 8.82
CA PHE A 125 7.40 -6.34 8.87
C PHE A 125 6.38 -5.69 9.81
N ASN A 126 5.13 -5.57 9.38
CA ASN A 126 4.02 -5.24 10.26
C ASN A 126 3.43 -6.55 10.83
N VAL A 127 3.71 -6.84 12.10
CA VAL A 127 3.49 -8.12 12.76
C VAL A 127 2.09 -8.14 13.39
N GLY A 128 1.25 -9.08 12.95
CA GLY A 128 -0.14 -9.17 13.38
C GLY A 128 -0.41 -10.17 14.50
N SER A 129 0.56 -11.00 14.88
CA SER A 129 0.40 -12.02 15.94
C SER A 129 1.73 -12.41 16.59
N ALA A 130 1.68 -12.97 17.80
CA ALA A 130 2.86 -13.51 18.47
C ALA A 130 3.48 -14.70 17.71
N SER A 131 2.66 -15.47 16.97
CA SER A 131 3.15 -16.54 16.10
C SER A 131 3.93 -16.00 14.90
N GLU A 132 3.49 -14.90 14.28
CA GLU A 132 4.26 -14.23 13.23
C GLU A 132 5.57 -13.65 13.78
N CYS A 133 5.55 -13.08 14.99
CA CYS A 133 6.77 -12.58 15.63
C CYS A 133 7.81 -13.69 15.81
N ARG A 134 7.40 -14.86 16.31
CA ARG A 134 8.27 -16.04 16.45
C ARG A 134 8.80 -16.52 15.10
N LEU A 135 7.92 -16.66 14.10
CA LEU A 135 8.32 -17.06 12.76
C LEU A 135 9.38 -16.11 12.16
N ILE A 136 9.19 -14.80 12.30
CA ILE A 136 10.14 -13.80 11.80
C ILE A 136 11.48 -13.92 12.53
N SER A 137 11.45 -14.06 13.86
CA SER A 137 12.65 -14.24 14.69
C SER A 137 13.44 -15.49 14.32
N ASP A 138 12.76 -16.62 14.12
CA ASP A 138 13.38 -17.90 13.78
C ASP A 138 14.10 -17.80 12.43
N VAL A 139 13.41 -17.30 11.40
CA VAL A 139 13.97 -17.14 10.05
C VAL A 139 15.13 -16.14 10.04
N ALA A 140 15.01 -15.01 10.75
CA ALA A 140 16.06 -14.02 10.84
C ALA A 140 17.33 -14.59 11.51
N THR A 141 17.14 -15.36 12.58
CA THR A 141 18.23 -16.04 13.30
C THR A 141 18.94 -17.05 12.40
N GLU A 142 18.19 -17.88 11.68
CA GLU A 142 18.74 -18.86 10.75
C GLU A 142 19.55 -18.22 9.61
N LEU A 143 19.15 -17.02 9.17
CA LEU A 143 19.87 -16.25 8.14
C LEU A 143 21.02 -15.40 8.70
N GLY A 144 21.19 -15.31 10.03
CA GLY A 144 22.14 -14.40 10.67
C GLY A 144 21.85 -12.93 10.36
N ARG A 145 20.56 -12.56 10.27
CA ARG A 145 20.09 -11.20 9.96
C ARG A 145 19.23 -10.65 11.10
N GLU A 146 19.12 -9.33 11.16
CA GLU A 146 18.14 -8.66 12.01
C GLU A 146 16.88 -8.32 11.22
N ALA A 147 15.72 -8.56 11.81
CA ALA A 147 14.42 -8.22 11.25
C ALA A 147 13.82 -7.02 12.00
N ASN A 148 13.46 -5.98 11.26
CA ASN A 148 12.70 -4.87 11.83
C ASN A 148 11.20 -5.21 11.86
N GLY A 149 10.60 -5.17 13.04
CA GLY A 149 9.18 -5.43 13.26
C GLY A 149 8.44 -4.23 13.83
N LEU A 150 7.23 -3.97 13.32
CA LEU A 150 6.24 -3.10 13.95
C LEU A 150 5.10 -3.98 14.45
N LEU A 151 4.73 -3.88 15.73
CA LEU A 151 3.59 -4.62 16.26
C LEU A 151 2.29 -3.90 15.89
N ARG A 152 1.37 -4.61 15.25
CA ARG A 152 0.03 -4.10 14.95
C ARG A 152 -0.85 -4.24 16.18
N LEU A 153 -1.00 -3.18 16.96
CA LEU A 153 -1.90 -3.18 18.12
C LEU A 153 -3.31 -2.76 17.72
N ASN A 154 -4.32 -3.42 18.29
CA ASN A 154 -5.69 -2.94 18.27
C ASN A 154 -5.84 -1.93 19.42
N PRO A 155 -6.09 -0.64 19.14
CA PRO A 155 -6.29 0.32 20.20
C PRO A 155 -7.60 0.00 20.93
N ASP A 156 -7.55 -0.02 22.26
CA ASP A 156 -8.70 -0.22 23.14
C ASP A 156 -9.55 1.06 23.18
N VAL A 157 -10.18 1.37 22.03
CA VAL A 157 -11.02 2.54 21.87
C VAL A 157 -12.42 2.18 22.31
N ASP A 158 -12.86 2.77 23.41
CA ASP A 158 -14.23 2.64 23.89
C ASP A 158 -15.19 3.23 22.84
N ALA A 159 -16.04 2.37 22.28
CA ALA A 159 -16.88 2.68 21.15
C ALA A 159 -18.26 3.21 21.56
N GLU A 160 -18.36 4.04 22.62
CA GLU A 160 -19.63 4.69 22.97
C GLU A 160 -20.16 5.60 21.83
N THR A 161 -19.26 6.16 21.01
CA THR A 161 -19.60 7.17 19.99
C THR A 161 -19.43 6.70 18.54
N HIS A 162 -18.70 5.61 18.28
CA HIS A 162 -18.31 5.19 16.92
C HIS A 162 -18.48 3.68 16.67
N PRO A 163 -19.73 3.18 16.52
CA PRO A 163 -20.03 1.75 16.41
C PRO A 163 -19.38 1.05 15.20
N HIS A 164 -18.98 1.79 14.16
CA HIS A 164 -18.30 1.26 12.97
C HIS A 164 -16.77 1.25 13.07
N ILE A 165 -16.18 1.98 14.03
CA ILE A 165 -14.73 2.02 14.28
C ILE A 165 -14.31 0.90 15.23
N SER A 166 -15.26 0.26 15.93
CA SER A 166 -15.08 -0.94 16.75
C SER A 166 -14.66 -2.20 15.95
N THR A 167 -13.91 -2.04 14.86
CA THR A 167 -13.15 -3.11 14.19
C THR A 167 -11.86 -3.49 14.95
N GLY A 168 -11.58 -2.82 16.07
CA GLY A 168 -10.55 -3.21 17.04
C GLY A 168 -11.02 -4.21 18.11
N GLY A 169 -12.29 -4.64 18.07
CA GLY A 169 -12.79 -5.64 19.00
C GLY A 169 -12.08 -6.99 18.82
N SER A 170 -11.93 -7.74 19.91
CA SER A 170 -11.28 -9.06 19.99
C SER A 170 -11.80 -10.13 19.01
N SER A 171 -12.90 -9.85 18.29
CA SER A 171 -13.49 -10.72 17.27
C SER A 171 -12.82 -10.61 15.90
N HIS A 172 -11.97 -9.62 15.66
CA HIS A 172 -11.28 -9.46 14.36
C HIS A 172 -9.94 -10.18 14.32
N LYS A 173 -9.66 -10.85 13.19
CA LYS A 173 -8.42 -11.61 12.97
C LYS A 173 -7.13 -10.78 12.88
N PHE A 174 -7.21 -9.48 13.12
CA PHE A 174 -6.16 -8.53 12.83
C PHE A 174 -5.62 -7.92 14.10
N GLY A 175 -4.29 -7.87 14.22
CA GLY A 175 -3.61 -7.18 15.30
C GLY A 175 -3.55 -7.97 16.60
N LEU A 176 -2.77 -7.45 17.53
CA LEU A 176 -2.59 -7.92 18.89
C LEU A 176 -3.43 -7.07 19.84
N ASN A 177 -3.99 -7.70 20.86
CA ASN A 177 -4.59 -7.02 21.99
C ASN A 177 -3.50 -6.64 23.00
N ALA A 178 -3.81 -5.73 23.92
CA ALA A 178 -2.86 -5.29 24.95
C ALA A 178 -2.35 -6.40 25.88
N ALA A 179 -3.03 -7.56 25.92
CA ALA A 179 -2.71 -8.69 26.78
C ALA A 179 -1.92 -9.82 26.08
N ASP A 180 -1.71 -9.73 24.76
CA ASP A 180 -0.95 -10.72 23.98
C ASP A 180 0.57 -10.58 24.16
#